data_AF-A0ABD3RXH1-F1
#
_entry.id   AF-A0ABD3RXH1-F1
#
_cell.length_a   1.000
_cell.length_b   1.000
_cell.length_c   1.000
_cell.angle_alpha   90.00
_cell.angle_beta   90.00
_cell.angle_gamma   90.00
#
_symmetry.space_group_name_H-M   'P 1'
#
loop_
_entity.id
_entity.type
_entity.pdbx_description
1 polymer ?
#
loop_
_entity_poly.entity_id
_entity_poly.type
_entity_poly.pdbx_seq_one_letter_code
_entity_poly.pdbx_strand_id
1 'polypeptide(L)'
;MIPSSSFLGNAGCDYDRRVEASFVAVGALLPRGRRTTIFRKEEEGGGGGGDEAGRGGSFDLMGGEGGNVEMEPLNRIFQRAVVLQRMGDRGGCLAEYERFLNVAETYDVDPSLYAEVRSNMGAVYAMESGDLANDERKRGESRRMAKHSFGEAVKYRPGLGSAWVNLALLILSEGKEIDGYDHDGRMGVTNALVEARQCCVRAMGMDNDDERSRSLANKLIGDIDTMLRQQSRE
;
A
#
# COMPACT_ATOMS: atom_id res chain seq x y z
N MET A 1 22.59 26.75 -39.13
CA MET A 1 23.26 26.15 -37.96
C MET A 1 22.22 26.04 -36.86
N ILE A 2 21.66 24.84 -36.70
CA ILE A 2 20.66 24.50 -35.68
C ILE A 2 21.44 23.73 -34.60
N PRO A 3 21.44 24.14 -33.33
CA PRO A 3 22.13 23.39 -32.30
C PRO A 3 21.35 22.13 -31.96
N SER A 4 22.08 21.02 -31.96
CA SER A 4 21.62 19.66 -31.71
C SER A 4 21.00 19.50 -30.32
N SER A 5 19.81 18.89 -30.31
CA SER A 5 19.11 18.41 -29.13
C SER A 5 19.81 17.19 -28.54
N SER A 6 20.68 17.41 -27.56
CA SER A 6 21.33 16.34 -26.78
C SER A 6 21.47 16.75 -25.32
N PHE A 7 20.36 16.89 -24.60
CA PHE A 7 20.38 17.19 -23.17
C PHE A 7 19.46 16.32 -22.28
N LEU A 8 18.77 15.32 -22.83
CA LEU A 8 17.93 14.38 -22.04
C LEU A 8 18.34 12.89 -22.18
N GLY A 9 19.47 12.60 -22.81
CA GLY A 9 19.97 11.23 -22.96
C GLY A 9 20.92 10.83 -21.84
N ASN A 10 20.41 10.44 -20.66
CA ASN A 10 20.98 9.41 -19.75
C ASN A 10 20.43 9.40 -18.31
N ALA A 11 19.57 10.35 -17.91
CA ALA A 11 18.99 10.35 -16.56
C ALA A 11 17.74 9.45 -16.42
N GLY A 12 17.15 8.99 -17.53
CA GLY A 12 15.85 8.29 -17.55
C GLY A 12 15.84 6.89 -16.92
N CYS A 13 16.91 6.11 -17.10
CA CYS A 13 16.97 4.72 -16.61
C CYS A 13 17.26 4.62 -15.10
N ASP A 14 17.88 5.65 -14.53
CA ASP A 14 18.30 5.64 -13.12
C ASP A 14 17.22 6.18 -12.18
N TYR A 15 16.23 6.91 -12.71
CA TYR A 15 15.10 7.44 -11.95
C TYR A 15 13.94 6.42 -11.81
N ASP A 16 13.67 5.59 -12.84
CA ASP A 16 12.66 4.51 -12.74
C ASP A 16 13.00 3.54 -11.61
N ARG A 17 14.25 3.05 -11.55
CA ARG A 17 14.70 2.18 -10.45
C ARG A 17 14.65 2.85 -9.07
N ARG A 18 14.82 4.17 -9.00
CA ARG A 18 14.78 4.92 -7.73
C ARG A 18 13.36 5.13 -7.22
N VAL A 19 12.39 5.41 -8.10
CA VAL A 19 10.96 5.50 -7.73
C VAL A 19 10.42 4.12 -7.37
N GLU A 20 10.79 3.08 -8.13
CA GLU A 20 10.43 1.68 -7.85
C GLU A 20 11.01 1.18 -6.52
N ALA A 21 12.23 1.61 -6.16
CA ALA A 21 12.84 1.30 -4.86
C ALA A 21 12.31 2.17 -3.68
N SER A 22 11.49 3.18 -3.96
CA SER A 22 11.00 4.14 -2.96
C SER A 22 9.66 3.78 -2.34
N PHE A 23 8.98 2.72 -2.82
CA PHE A 23 7.71 2.31 -2.25
C PHE A 23 7.88 1.84 -0.81
N VAL A 24 7.27 2.58 0.11
CA VAL A 24 7.33 2.28 1.54
C VAL A 24 6.26 1.22 1.85
N ALA A 25 6.67 -0.05 1.91
CA ALA A 25 5.82 -1.10 2.44
C ALA A 25 5.76 -1.00 3.98
N VAL A 26 4.57 -0.82 4.52
CA VAL A 26 4.33 -0.68 5.98
C VAL A 26 4.79 -1.94 6.72
N GLY A 27 4.68 -3.12 6.09
CA GLY A 27 5.16 -4.41 6.65
C GLY A 27 6.63 -4.76 6.43
N ALA A 28 7.37 -4.05 5.56
CA ALA A 28 8.79 -4.34 5.28
C ALA A 28 9.75 -3.74 6.32
N LEU A 29 9.24 -2.90 7.23
CA LEU A 29 10.02 -2.17 8.23
C LEU A 29 9.50 -2.39 9.65
N LEU A 30 9.26 -3.64 10.06
CA LEU A 30 9.24 -3.95 11.49
C LEU A 30 10.68 -4.15 11.97
N PRO A 31 11.33 -3.18 12.63
CA PRO A 31 12.44 -3.51 13.51
C PRO A 31 11.93 -4.53 14.53
N ARG A 32 12.78 -5.50 14.88
CA ARG A 32 12.55 -6.44 16.00
C ARG A 32 12.17 -5.62 17.25
N GLY A 33 10.88 -5.42 17.51
CA GLY A 33 10.44 -4.67 18.70
C GLY A 33 9.14 -3.88 18.63
N ARG A 34 8.58 -3.52 17.46
CA ARG A 34 7.24 -2.91 17.41
C ARG A 34 6.21 -3.91 16.90
N ARG A 35 5.45 -4.48 17.83
CA ARG A 35 4.25 -5.27 17.52
C ARG A 35 3.29 -4.40 16.73
N THR A 36 2.77 -4.93 15.63
CA THR A 36 1.61 -4.37 14.92
C THR A 36 0.49 -4.18 15.95
N THR A 37 0.01 -2.95 16.09
CA THR A 37 -1.07 -2.56 17.00
C THR A 37 -2.45 -3.01 16.53
N ILE A 38 -2.52 -3.81 15.46
CA ILE A 38 -3.76 -4.28 14.81
C ILE A 38 -4.66 -5.06 15.79
N PHE A 39 -4.12 -5.60 16.89
CA PHE A 39 -4.91 -6.22 17.95
C PHE A 39 -4.37 -5.83 19.33
N ARG A 40 -4.67 -4.61 19.80
CA ARG A 40 -4.59 -4.30 21.24
C ARG A 40 -5.87 -3.65 21.70
N LYS A 41 -6.85 -4.49 22.06
CA LYS A 41 -7.97 -4.09 22.91
C LYS A 41 -8.12 -5.11 24.06
N GLU A 42 -7.74 -4.62 25.23
CA GLU A 42 -8.28 -4.95 26.57
C GLU A 42 -8.28 -6.43 27.01
N GLU A 43 -7.17 -6.86 27.64
CA GLU A 43 -7.26 -7.78 28.78
C GLU A 43 -6.57 -7.14 29.98
N GLU A 44 -7.34 -6.31 30.70
CA GLU A 44 -7.09 -6.05 32.12
C GLU A 44 -8.34 -6.48 32.90
N GLY A 45 -8.17 -7.45 33.80
CA GLY A 45 -9.05 -7.65 34.94
C GLY A 45 -9.70 -9.02 35.06
N GLY A 46 -9.22 -9.85 36.01
CA GLY A 46 -10.05 -10.88 36.63
C GLY A 46 -9.33 -12.18 36.97
N GLY A 47 -8.52 -12.19 38.03
CA GLY A 47 -8.11 -13.43 38.68
C GLY A 47 -9.26 -14.07 39.46
N GLY A 48 -9.27 -15.40 39.52
CA GLY A 48 -10.15 -16.17 40.41
C GLY A 48 -10.13 -17.65 40.08
N GLY A 49 -9.43 -18.44 40.89
CA GLY A 49 -9.32 -19.89 40.74
C GLY A 49 -10.57 -20.67 41.17
N GLY A 50 -10.55 -21.96 40.86
CA GLY A 50 -11.54 -22.94 41.32
C GLY A 50 -11.41 -24.26 40.57
N ASP A 51 -10.71 -25.22 41.19
CA ASP A 51 -10.76 -26.64 40.86
C ASP A 51 -12.19 -27.18 40.97
N GLU A 52 -12.59 -28.13 40.11
CA GLU A 52 -13.06 -29.47 40.51
C GLU A 52 -13.55 -30.32 39.31
N ALA A 53 -13.46 -31.62 39.52
CA ALA A 53 -13.58 -32.71 38.56
C ALA A 53 -15.02 -33.14 38.25
N GLY A 54 -15.22 -33.84 37.12
CA GLY A 54 -16.09 -35.01 37.10
C GLY A 54 -17.04 -35.22 35.91
N ARG A 55 -16.87 -36.40 35.29
CA ARG A 55 -17.89 -37.30 34.69
C ARG A 55 -18.59 -36.90 33.38
N GLY A 56 -18.15 -37.57 32.30
CA GLY A 56 -18.87 -38.68 31.65
C GLY A 56 -20.33 -38.47 31.21
N GLY A 57 -20.54 -38.46 29.89
CA GLY A 57 -21.84 -38.65 29.26
C GLY A 57 -21.68 -38.95 27.77
N SER A 58 -21.77 -40.23 27.40
CA SER A 58 -21.92 -40.71 26.02
C SER A 58 -23.30 -40.33 25.50
N PHE A 59 -23.35 -39.65 24.35
CA PHE A 59 -24.56 -39.50 23.55
C PHE A 59 -24.18 -39.44 22.07
N ASP A 60 -24.41 -40.54 21.36
CA ASP A 60 -24.26 -40.66 19.91
C ASP A 60 -25.56 -40.24 19.18
N LEU A 61 -25.39 -39.88 17.91
CA LEU A 61 -26.37 -39.76 16.80
C LEU A 61 -27.05 -38.39 16.58
N MET A 62 -26.52 -37.63 15.62
CA MET A 62 -27.13 -37.33 14.30
C MET A 62 -26.62 -35.98 13.74
N GLY A 63 -26.19 -36.02 12.48
CA GLY A 63 -26.53 -34.95 11.54
C GLY A 63 -25.51 -33.82 11.35
N GLY A 64 -24.88 -33.83 10.18
CA GLY A 64 -24.35 -32.63 9.54
C GLY A 64 -22.83 -32.58 9.51
N GLU A 65 -22.26 -32.98 8.37
CA GLU A 65 -20.99 -32.43 7.89
C GLU A 65 -21.19 -30.93 7.57
N GLY A 66 -21.43 -30.12 8.60
CA GLY A 66 -21.08 -28.72 8.57
C GLY A 66 -19.57 -28.70 8.68
N GLY A 67 -18.88 -28.60 7.54
CA GLY A 67 -17.44 -28.40 7.53
C GLY A 67 -17.11 -27.30 8.51
N ASN A 68 -16.45 -27.65 9.62
CA ASN A 68 -15.79 -26.69 10.46
C ASN A 68 -14.80 -25.99 9.54
N VAL A 69 -15.20 -24.84 8.99
CA VAL A 69 -14.24 -23.86 8.50
C VAL A 69 -13.49 -23.48 9.77
N GLU A 70 -12.40 -24.19 10.07
CA GLU A 70 -11.47 -23.79 11.12
C GLU A 70 -11.11 -22.34 10.80
N MET A 71 -11.74 -21.47 11.60
CA MET A 71 -11.87 -20.07 11.28
C MET A 71 -10.52 -19.45 11.59
N GLU A 72 -9.72 -19.30 10.54
CA GLU A 72 -8.35 -18.88 10.71
C GLU A 72 -8.30 -17.44 11.25
N PRO A 73 -7.63 -17.18 12.38
CA PRO A 73 -7.55 -15.83 12.93
C PRO A 73 -6.92 -14.86 11.93
N LEU A 74 -7.49 -13.66 11.80
CA LEU A 74 -7.01 -12.61 10.88
C LEU A 74 -5.50 -12.35 10.99
N ASN A 75 -4.97 -12.35 12.22
CA ASN A 75 -3.53 -12.19 12.46
C ASN A 75 -2.67 -13.26 11.75
N ARG A 76 -3.13 -14.51 11.70
CA ARG A 76 -2.40 -15.61 11.06
C ARG A 76 -2.38 -15.45 9.53
N ILE A 77 -3.51 -15.07 8.95
CA ILE A 77 -3.63 -14.76 7.52
C ILE A 77 -2.69 -13.60 7.15
N PHE A 78 -2.72 -12.51 7.92
CA PHE A 78 -1.85 -11.36 7.71
C PHE A 78 -0.36 -11.71 7.79
N GLN A 79 0.05 -12.47 8.82
CA GLN A 79 1.44 -12.88 8.97
C GLN A 79 1.93 -13.72 7.78
N ARG A 80 1.09 -14.64 7.27
CA ARG A 80 1.42 -15.43 6.10
C ARG A 80 1.58 -14.57 4.84
N ALA A 81 0.68 -13.61 4.62
CA ALA A 81 0.82 -12.63 3.53
C ALA A 81 2.15 -11.87 3.59
N VAL A 82 2.53 -11.37 4.78
CA VAL A 82 3.80 -10.66 4.98
C VAL A 82 5.02 -11.56 4.70
N VAL A 83 4.96 -12.83 5.09
CA VAL A 83 6.04 -13.79 4.81
C VAL A 83 6.17 -14.03 3.30
N LEU A 84 5.06 -14.27 2.60
CA LEU A 84 5.04 -14.45 1.14
C LEU A 84 5.57 -13.21 0.42
N GLN A 85 5.17 -12.02 0.86
CA GLN A 85 5.69 -10.75 0.35
C GLN A 85 7.21 -10.67 0.44
N ARG A 86 7.79 -11.06 1.59
CA ARG A 86 9.25 -11.04 1.81
C ARG A 86 9.99 -12.12 1.03
N MET A 87 9.32 -13.24 0.73
CA MET A 87 9.85 -14.29 -0.15
C MET A 87 9.80 -13.89 -1.64
N GLY A 88 9.12 -12.79 -1.97
CA GLY A 88 8.91 -12.36 -3.35
C GLY A 88 7.75 -13.05 -4.06
N ASP A 89 6.98 -13.90 -3.35
CA ASP A 89 5.75 -14.49 -3.88
C ASP A 89 4.62 -13.45 -3.82
N ARG A 90 4.56 -12.61 -4.86
CA ARG A 90 3.55 -11.54 -4.97
C ARG A 90 2.14 -12.08 -5.15
N GLY A 91 1.97 -13.14 -5.95
CA GLY A 91 0.67 -13.75 -6.21
C GLY A 91 0.08 -14.40 -4.96
N GLY A 92 0.88 -15.20 -4.25
CA GLY A 92 0.47 -15.81 -2.98
C GLY A 92 0.21 -14.75 -1.90
N CYS A 93 1.02 -13.70 -1.83
CA CYS A 93 0.82 -12.57 -0.93
C CYS A 93 -0.53 -11.87 -1.15
N LEU A 94 -0.86 -11.53 -2.40
CA LEU A 94 -2.12 -10.88 -2.75
C LEU A 94 -3.32 -11.77 -2.40
N ALA A 95 -3.24 -13.07 -2.70
CA ALA A 95 -4.30 -14.02 -2.35
C ALA A 95 -4.57 -14.08 -0.84
N GLU A 96 -3.52 -14.05 0.00
CA GLU A 96 -3.68 -14.02 1.45
C GLU A 96 -4.23 -12.67 1.94
N TYR A 97 -3.84 -11.55 1.36
CA TYR A 97 -4.44 -10.25 1.70
C TYR A 97 -5.92 -10.16 1.28
N GLU A 98 -6.30 -10.68 0.12
CA GLU A 98 -7.70 -10.78 -0.31
C GLU A 98 -8.50 -11.66 0.65
N ARG A 99 -7.94 -12.81 1.05
CA ARG A 99 -8.54 -13.68 2.06
C ARG A 99 -8.70 -12.96 3.39
N PHE A 100 -7.72 -12.17 3.82
CA PHE A 100 -7.82 -11.35 5.02
C PHE A 100 -9.01 -10.39 4.93
N LEU A 101 -9.15 -9.66 3.83
CA LEU A 101 -10.24 -8.69 3.65
C LEU A 101 -11.60 -9.38 3.68
N ASN A 102 -11.77 -10.50 2.96
CA ASN A 102 -13.02 -11.26 2.95
C ASN A 102 -13.43 -11.74 4.37
N VAL A 103 -12.45 -12.23 5.13
CA VAL A 103 -12.68 -12.67 6.51
C VAL A 103 -13.03 -11.48 7.40
N ALA A 104 -12.31 -10.36 7.28
CA ALA A 104 -12.56 -9.15 8.07
C ALA A 104 -13.95 -8.56 7.80
N GLU A 105 -14.37 -8.52 6.53
CA GLU A 105 -15.69 -8.06 6.11
C GLU A 105 -16.80 -9.01 6.61
N THR A 106 -16.56 -10.32 6.62
CA THR A 106 -17.52 -11.31 7.16
C THR A 106 -17.77 -11.10 8.66
N TYR A 107 -16.76 -10.63 9.40
CA TYR A 107 -16.88 -10.33 10.83
C TYR A 107 -17.21 -8.86 11.13
N ASP A 108 -17.55 -8.06 10.13
CA ASP A 108 -17.85 -6.63 10.29
C ASP A 108 -16.76 -5.87 11.06
N VAL A 109 -15.50 -6.22 10.79
CA VAL A 109 -14.36 -5.52 11.38
C VAL A 109 -14.29 -4.12 10.80
N ASP A 110 -14.07 -3.12 11.65
CA ASP A 110 -13.92 -1.73 11.21
C ASP A 110 -12.80 -1.62 10.14
N PRO A 111 -13.11 -1.11 8.94
CA PRO A 111 -12.15 -0.93 7.85
C PRO A 111 -10.90 -0.12 8.18
N SER A 112 -10.97 0.79 9.15
CA SER A 112 -9.82 1.56 9.61
C SER A 112 -8.74 0.68 10.27
N LEU A 113 -9.13 -0.45 10.87
CA LEU A 113 -8.22 -1.40 11.52
C LEU A 113 -7.39 -2.22 10.53
N TYR A 114 -7.84 -2.33 9.29
CA TYR A 114 -7.12 -3.05 8.23
C TYR A 114 -6.74 -2.17 7.03
N ALA A 115 -6.77 -0.85 7.17
CA ALA A 115 -6.27 0.08 6.16
C ALA A 115 -4.80 -0.20 5.78
N GLU A 116 -3.99 -0.69 6.71
CA GLU A 116 -2.60 -1.09 6.46
C GLU A 116 -2.48 -2.28 5.50
N VAL A 117 -3.45 -3.22 5.52
CA VAL A 117 -3.50 -4.34 4.58
C VAL A 117 -3.68 -3.82 3.16
N ARG A 118 -4.62 -2.88 2.96
CA ARG A 118 -4.83 -2.24 1.66
C ARG A 118 -3.60 -1.46 1.19
N SER A 119 -2.92 -0.76 2.10
CA SER A 119 -1.64 -0.10 1.79
C SER A 119 -0.55 -1.10 1.36
N ASN A 120 -0.48 -2.27 2.01
CA ASN A 120 0.51 -3.30 1.64
C ASN A 120 0.17 -3.94 0.29
N MET A 121 -1.10 -4.22 0.01
CA MET A 121 -1.55 -4.66 -1.32
C MET A 121 -1.16 -3.65 -2.40
N GLY A 122 -1.39 -2.37 -2.15
CA GLY A 122 -0.99 -1.29 -3.07
C GLY A 122 0.51 -1.32 -3.39
N ALA A 123 1.35 -1.55 -2.38
CA ALA A 123 2.79 -1.68 -2.59
C ALA A 123 3.15 -2.92 -3.41
N VAL A 124 2.46 -4.05 -3.20
CA VAL A 124 2.70 -5.28 -3.98
C VAL A 124 2.33 -5.09 -5.45
N TYR A 125 1.18 -4.48 -5.74
CA TYR A 125 0.80 -4.15 -7.11
C TYR A 125 1.74 -3.15 -7.77
N ALA A 126 2.23 -2.15 -7.02
CA ALA A 126 3.21 -1.20 -7.54
C ALA A 126 4.52 -1.89 -7.92
N MET A 127 5.02 -2.80 -7.08
CA MET A 127 6.21 -3.61 -7.36
C MET A 127 5.99 -4.55 -8.56
N GLU A 128 4.82 -5.18 -8.67
CA GLU A 128 4.48 -6.03 -9.81
C GLU A 128 4.48 -5.21 -11.12
N SER A 129 3.98 -3.98 -11.09
CA SER A 129 3.99 -3.11 -12.28
C SER A 129 5.39 -2.81 -12.81
N GLY A 130 6.39 -2.66 -11.92
CA GLY A 130 7.79 -2.44 -12.31
C GLY A 130 8.43 -3.65 -12.99
N ASP A 131 8.07 -4.86 -12.54
CA ASP A 131 8.59 -6.10 -13.13
C ASP A 131 7.99 -6.43 -14.52
N LEU A 132 6.87 -5.80 -14.87
CA LEU A 132 6.13 -6.03 -16.11
C LEU A 132 6.63 -5.15 -17.28
N ALA A 133 7.92 -4.85 -17.34
CA ALA A 133 8.52 -3.89 -18.27
C ALA A 133 8.15 -4.07 -19.76
N ASN A 134 7.76 -5.28 -20.19
CA ASN A 134 7.42 -5.60 -21.58
C ASN A 134 5.91 -5.71 -21.86
N ASP A 135 5.03 -5.56 -20.87
CA ASP A 135 3.57 -5.69 -21.02
C ASP A 135 2.86 -4.46 -20.44
N GLU A 136 2.75 -3.41 -21.26
CA GLU A 136 2.17 -2.12 -20.87
C GLU A 136 0.74 -2.25 -20.36
N ARG A 137 -0.04 -3.18 -20.91
CA ARG A 137 -1.43 -3.42 -20.49
C ARG A 137 -1.46 -3.95 -19.06
N LYS A 138 -0.65 -4.98 -18.76
CA LYS A 138 -0.58 -5.51 -17.40
C LYS A 138 0.04 -4.51 -16.43
N ARG A 139 1.07 -3.77 -16.85
CA ARG A 139 1.67 -2.69 -16.05
C ARG A 139 0.63 -1.63 -15.67
N GLY A 140 -0.16 -1.18 -16.65
CA GLY A 140 -1.27 -0.24 -16.42
C GLY A 140 -2.33 -0.79 -15.48
N GLU A 141 -2.67 -2.08 -15.60
CA GLU A 141 -3.60 -2.75 -14.70
C GLU A 141 -3.06 -2.84 -13.26
N SER A 142 -1.83 -3.30 -13.05
CA SER A 142 -1.21 -3.36 -11.73
C SER A 142 -1.10 -1.97 -11.10
N ARG A 143 -0.74 -0.92 -11.85
CA ARG A 143 -0.76 0.46 -11.32
C ARG A 143 -2.15 0.94 -10.92
N ARG A 144 -3.17 0.66 -11.74
CA ARG A 144 -4.56 0.99 -11.41
C ARG A 144 -5.00 0.31 -10.12
N MET A 145 -4.66 -0.96 -9.94
CA MET A 145 -4.91 -1.72 -8.72
C MET A 145 -4.13 -1.16 -7.52
N ALA A 146 -2.89 -0.71 -7.72
CA ALA A 146 -2.10 -0.05 -6.70
C ALA A 146 -2.75 1.26 -6.23
N LYS A 147 -3.13 2.14 -7.17
CA LYS A 147 -3.83 3.40 -6.87
C LYS A 147 -5.14 3.16 -6.13
N HIS A 148 -5.94 2.19 -6.58
CA HIS A 148 -7.17 1.82 -5.90
C HIS A 148 -6.92 1.37 -4.45
N SER A 149 -5.92 0.51 -4.25
CA SER A 149 -5.58 -0.02 -2.92
C SER A 149 -5.09 1.06 -1.96
N PHE A 150 -4.20 1.96 -2.42
CA PHE A 150 -3.77 3.11 -1.61
C PHE A 150 -4.91 4.09 -1.36
N GLY A 151 -5.77 4.33 -2.36
CA GLY A 151 -6.96 5.17 -2.24
C GLY A 151 -7.93 4.70 -1.16
N GLU A 152 -8.22 3.39 -1.12
CA GLU A 152 -9.03 2.80 -0.05
C GLU A 152 -8.32 2.86 1.31
N ALA A 153 -6.99 2.67 1.36
CA ALA A 153 -6.23 2.79 2.60
C ALA A 153 -6.36 4.21 3.22
N VAL A 154 -6.18 5.26 2.41
CA VAL A 154 -6.29 6.65 2.90
C VAL A 154 -7.73 7.10 3.13
N LYS A 155 -8.70 6.47 2.49
CA LYS A 155 -10.13 6.68 2.76
C LYS A 155 -10.52 6.20 4.16
N TYR A 156 -10.06 5.02 4.57
CA TYR A 156 -10.35 4.48 5.91
C TYR A 156 -9.41 5.01 7.00
N ARG A 157 -8.16 5.38 6.65
CA ARG A 157 -7.20 5.97 7.57
C ARG A 157 -6.45 7.15 6.93
N PRO A 158 -7.03 8.37 6.94
CA PRO A 158 -6.41 9.55 6.31
C PRO A 158 -5.03 9.93 6.88
N GLY A 159 -4.75 9.59 8.14
CA GLY A 159 -3.43 9.80 8.77
C GLY A 159 -2.34 8.81 8.32
N LEU A 160 -2.66 7.82 7.47
CA LEU A 160 -1.67 6.85 6.97
C LEU A 160 -0.79 7.49 5.88
N GLY A 161 0.22 8.26 6.31
CA GLY A 161 1.06 9.06 5.41
C GLY A 161 1.81 8.25 4.36
N SER A 162 2.24 7.02 4.67
CA SER A 162 2.94 6.15 3.71
C SER A 162 2.07 5.84 2.48
N ALA A 163 0.75 5.68 2.67
CA ALA A 163 -0.18 5.44 1.57
C ALA A 163 -0.34 6.68 0.69
N TRP A 164 -0.41 7.87 1.29
CA TRP A 164 -0.42 9.14 0.54
C TRP A 164 0.87 9.35 -0.27
N VAL A 165 2.04 9.08 0.32
CA VAL A 165 3.32 9.20 -0.39
C VAL A 165 3.39 8.22 -1.56
N ASN A 166 3.02 6.95 -1.35
CA ASN A 166 3.05 5.95 -2.42
C ASN A 166 2.04 6.29 -3.53
N LEU A 167 0.88 6.86 -3.19
CA LEU A 167 -0.07 7.38 -4.17
C LEU A 167 0.53 8.52 -5.00
N ALA A 168 1.24 9.46 -4.36
CA ALA A 168 1.93 10.54 -5.05
C ALA A 168 2.98 9.99 -6.05
N LEU A 169 3.77 9.00 -5.64
CA LEU A 169 4.78 8.37 -6.51
C LEU A 169 4.14 7.68 -7.73
N LEU A 170 2.99 7.03 -7.56
CA LEU A 170 2.24 6.43 -8.67
C LEU A 170 1.68 7.49 -9.64
N ILE A 171 1.16 8.59 -9.12
CA ILE A 171 0.65 9.69 -9.95
C ILE A 171 1.80 10.33 -10.75
N LEU A 172 2.96 10.53 -10.13
CA LEU A 172 4.15 11.06 -10.82
C LEU A 172 4.64 10.11 -11.93
N SER A 173 4.61 8.80 -11.69
CA SER A 173 5.03 7.83 -12.70
C SER A 173 4.05 7.76 -13.88
N GLU A 174 2.75 7.92 -13.65
CA GLU A 174 1.75 8.06 -14.72
C GLU A 174 1.95 9.35 -15.53
N GLY A 175 2.20 10.49 -14.85
CA GLY A 175 2.45 11.77 -15.52
C GLY A 175 3.62 11.72 -16.51
N LYS A 176 4.68 10.97 -16.17
CA LYS A 176 5.85 10.77 -17.05
C LYS A 176 5.51 10.02 -18.34
N GLU A 177 4.54 9.10 -18.32
CA GLU A 177 4.13 8.35 -19.51
C GLU A 177 3.29 9.19 -20.48
N ILE A 178 2.70 10.28 -20.00
CA ILE A 178 1.88 11.20 -20.79
C ILE A 178 2.76 12.18 -21.61
N ASP A 179 4.00 12.42 -21.19
CA ASP A 179 4.95 13.40 -21.77
C ASP A 179 5.42 13.06 -23.22
N GLY A 180 4.84 12.04 -23.84
CA GLY A 180 5.17 11.59 -25.21
C GLY A 180 4.25 12.09 -26.33
N TYR A 181 3.11 12.72 -26.02
CA TYR A 181 2.08 13.02 -27.05
C TYR A 181 1.47 14.43 -26.91
N ASP A 182 1.91 15.33 -27.80
CA ASP A 182 1.31 16.63 -28.14
C ASP A 182 1.02 17.63 -26.99
N HIS A 183 0.52 18.82 -27.35
CA HIS A 183 0.21 19.94 -26.44
C HIS A 183 -0.77 19.56 -25.30
N ASP A 184 -1.54 18.48 -25.47
CA ASP A 184 -2.46 17.90 -24.46
C ASP A 184 -1.69 17.15 -23.35
N GLY A 185 -0.53 16.56 -23.69
CA GLY A 185 0.33 15.88 -22.73
C GLY A 185 0.86 16.82 -21.63
N ARG A 186 1.09 18.11 -21.96
CA ARG A 186 1.59 19.11 -21.00
C ARG A 186 0.56 19.44 -19.91
N MET A 187 -0.73 19.47 -20.25
CA MET A 187 -1.79 19.61 -19.26
C MET A 187 -1.86 18.36 -18.37
N GLY A 188 -1.70 17.17 -18.96
CA GLY A 188 -1.65 15.90 -18.22
C GLY A 188 -0.52 15.86 -17.18
N VAL A 189 0.70 16.23 -17.57
CA VAL A 189 1.87 16.32 -16.66
C VAL A 189 1.62 17.32 -15.54
N THR A 190 1.10 18.51 -15.86
CA THR A 190 0.81 19.55 -14.86
C THR A 190 -0.24 19.08 -13.86
N ASN A 191 -1.31 18.43 -14.34
CA ASN A 191 -2.36 17.87 -13.48
C ASN A 191 -1.80 16.80 -12.54
N ALA A 192 -0.96 15.89 -13.07
CA ALA A 192 -0.31 14.86 -12.27
C ALA A 192 0.60 15.45 -11.19
N LEU A 193 1.39 16.49 -11.52
CA LEU A 193 2.23 17.20 -10.54
C LEU A 193 1.38 17.84 -9.43
N VAL A 194 0.28 18.51 -9.77
CA VAL A 194 -0.63 19.13 -8.80
C VAL A 194 -1.28 18.08 -7.89
N GLU A 195 -1.76 16.97 -8.45
CA GLU A 195 -2.40 15.89 -7.69
C GLU A 195 -1.39 15.17 -6.77
N ALA A 196 -0.20 14.88 -7.26
CA ALA A 196 0.88 14.30 -6.45
C ALA A 196 1.30 15.23 -5.30
N ARG A 197 1.34 16.54 -5.54
CA ARG A 197 1.61 17.55 -4.51
C ARG A 197 0.54 17.54 -3.42
N GLN A 198 -0.73 17.45 -3.79
CA GLN A 198 -1.83 17.36 -2.82
C GLN A 198 -1.71 16.11 -1.95
N CYS A 199 -1.34 14.97 -2.53
CA CYS A 199 -1.06 13.75 -1.78
C CYS A 199 0.07 13.95 -0.77
N CYS A 200 1.18 14.59 -1.18
CA CYS A 200 2.30 14.88 -0.27
C CYS A 200 1.89 15.84 0.87
N VAL A 201 1.07 16.86 0.59
CA VAL A 201 0.55 17.76 1.63
C VAL A 201 -0.30 17.00 2.65
N ARG A 202 -1.16 16.09 2.19
CA ARG A 202 -1.94 15.22 3.08
C ARG A 202 -1.05 14.29 3.91
N ALA A 203 0.03 13.76 3.31
CA ALA A 203 1.02 12.97 4.02
C ALA A 203 1.75 13.75 5.13
N MET A 204 1.85 15.08 5.03
CA MET A 204 2.44 15.93 6.07
C MET A 204 1.44 16.36 7.16
N GLY A 205 0.17 15.93 7.06
CA GLY A 205 -0.87 16.26 8.03
C GLY A 205 -0.48 15.89 9.46
N MET A 206 -1.08 16.59 10.43
CA MET A 206 -0.75 16.45 11.85
C MET A 206 -1.04 15.05 12.40
N ASP A 207 -1.95 14.31 11.78
CA ASP A 207 -2.35 12.95 12.18
C ASP A 207 -1.43 11.86 11.60
N ASN A 208 -0.36 12.23 10.88
CA ASN A 208 0.63 11.28 10.40
C ASN A 208 1.86 11.19 11.34
N ASP A 209 1.92 10.10 12.09
CA ASP A 209 3.01 9.82 13.02
C ASP A 209 4.29 9.30 12.33
N ASP A 210 4.23 8.94 11.04
CA ASP A 210 5.39 8.42 10.32
C ASP A 210 6.31 9.55 9.82
N GLU A 211 7.34 9.84 10.61
CA GLU A 211 8.41 10.79 10.29
C GLU A 211 9.08 10.53 8.93
N ARG A 212 9.24 9.26 8.54
CA ARG A 212 9.87 8.93 7.24
C ARG A 212 8.99 9.37 6.08
N SER A 213 7.69 9.05 6.16
CA SER A 213 6.71 9.50 5.17
C SER A 213 6.62 11.01 5.11
N ARG A 214 6.64 11.71 6.26
CA ARG A 214 6.65 13.20 6.30
C ARG A 214 7.90 13.79 5.65
N SER A 215 9.07 13.26 5.99
CA SER A 215 10.35 13.68 5.42
C SER A 215 10.40 13.48 3.90
N LEU A 216 9.93 12.33 3.42
CA LEU A 216 9.86 12.02 1.98
C LEU A 216 8.85 12.92 1.26
N ALA A 217 7.65 13.11 1.84
CA ALA A 217 6.65 14.02 1.29
C ALA A 217 7.17 15.45 1.16
N ASN A 218 7.87 15.96 2.18
CA ASN A 218 8.46 17.29 2.15
C ASN A 218 9.51 17.43 1.03
N LYS A 219 10.34 16.40 0.84
CA LYS A 219 11.30 16.37 -0.27
C LYS A 219 10.59 16.38 -1.62
N LEU A 220 9.59 15.50 -1.81
CA LEU A 220 8.82 15.41 -3.05
C LEU A 220 8.12 16.73 -3.39
N ILE A 221 7.59 17.46 -2.41
CA ILE A 221 7.00 18.78 -2.65
C ILE A 221 8.03 19.76 -3.23
N GLY A 222 9.25 19.78 -2.69
CA GLY A 222 10.33 20.62 -3.22
C GLY A 222 10.71 20.30 -4.67
N ASP A 223 10.76 19.00 -4.98
CA ASP A 223 11.04 18.52 -6.34
C ASP A 223 9.89 18.89 -7.30
N ILE A 224 8.63 18.65 -6.90
CA ILE A 224 7.43 18.98 -7.69
C ILE A 224 7.32 20.50 -7.92
N ASP A 225 7.52 21.34 -6.90
CA ASP A 225 7.46 22.80 -7.03
C ASP A 225 8.56 23.33 -7.97
N THR A 226 9.69 22.62 -8.07
CA THR A 226 10.75 22.93 -9.04
C THR A 226 10.31 22.56 -10.46
N MET A 227 9.71 21.39 -10.64
CA MET A 227 9.19 20.95 -11.95
C MET A 227 8.05 21.85 -12.46
N LEU A 228 7.10 22.22 -11.60
CA LEU A 228 5.99 23.13 -11.96
C LEU A 228 6.51 24.50 -12.43
N ARG A 229 7.56 25.03 -11.80
CA ARG A 229 8.20 26.29 -12.23
C ARG A 229 8.89 26.17 -13.58
N GLN A 230 9.49 25.02 -13.88
CA GLN A 230 10.11 24.76 -15.18
C GLN A 230 9.05 24.74 -16.29
N GLN A 231 7.93 24.05 -16.06
CA GLN A 231 6.81 23.99 -17.01
C GLN A 231 6.17 25.37 -17.30
N SER A 232 6.25 26.32 -16.36
CA SER A 232 5.73 27.68 -16.60
C SER A 232 6.62 28.59 -17.45
N ARG A 233 7.86 28.17 -17.75
CA ARG A 233 8.88 29.01 -18.42
C ARG A 233 9.09 28.72 -19.90
N GLU A 234 8.52 27.64 -20.43
CA GLU A 234 8.59 27.27 -21.85
C GLU A 234 7.24 27.50 -22.53
#